data_AF-A0A9P9EX19-F1
#
_entry.id   AF-A0A9P9EX19-F1
#
_cell.length_a   1.000
_cell.length_b   1.000
_cell.length_c   1.000
_cell.angle_alpha   90.00
_cell.angle_beta   90.00
_cell.angle_gamma   90.00
#
_symmetry.space_group_name_H-M   'P 1'
#
loop_
_entity.id
_entity.type
_entity.pdbx_description
1 polymer ?
#
loop_
_entity_poly.entity_id
_entity_poly.type
_entity_poly.pdbx_seq_one_letter_code
_entity_poly.pdbx_strand_id
1 'polypeptide(L)'
;MKFSTVVASLLPLSGVLASPVADAVPVGIVRDEYATGTEPRGVDQSEVDFVARDLFARSTRKCKIVNVSKRAFCRSGPGTNYPIKYSVYKGQEYRFDCYKKGTCHEGNCTWDRLPHAQGYCYVSGAYTDNRCTKVKAIAGCFV
;
A
#
# COMPACT_ATOMS: atom_id res chain seq x y z
N MET A 1 -49.53 29.65 -6.10
CA MET A 1 -49.07 30.73 -5.19
C MET A 1 -48.24 30.07 -4.09
N LYS A 2 -46.95 30.42 -3.97
CA LYS A 2 -46.32 31.04 -2.75
C LYS A 2 -46.09 30.04 -1.58
N PHE A 3 -44.94 29.87 -0.91
CA PHE A 3 -43.61 30.51 -0.88
C PHE A 3 -42.54 29.55 -0.33
N SER A 4 -41.27 29.88 -0.60
CA SER A 4 -40.01 29.35 -0.04
C SER A 4 -39.92 29.37 1.49
N THR A 5 -39.08 28.48 2.05
CA THR A 5 -38.16 28.85 3.15
C THR A 5 -36.88 28.01 3.09
N VAL A 6 -35.75 28.67 2.81
CA VAL A 6 -34.40 28.16 3.03
C VAL A 6 -33.98 28.57 4.43
N VAL A 7 -33.55 27.63 5.27
CA VAL A 7 -32.89 27.93 6.55
C VAL A 7 -31.48 27.39 6.48
N ALA A 8 -30.52 28.29 6.31
CA ALA A 8 -29.10 28.03 6.45
C ALA A 8 -28.71 28.22 7.92
N SER A 9 -28.42 27.12 8.61
CA SER A 9 -27.94 27.16 10.00
C SER A 9 -26.42 27.29 10.03
N LEU A 10 -25.95 28.49 10.40
CA LEU A 10 -24.56 28.79 10.72
C LEU A 10 -24.16 28.09 12.03
N LEU A 11 -23.16 27.20 11.98
CA LEU A 11 -22.53 26.60 13.16
C LEU A 11 -21.40 27.52 13.68
N PRO A 12 -21.38 27.89 14.97
CA PRO A 12 -20.30 28.70 15.54
C PRO A 12 -19.04 27.85 15.76
N LEU A 13 -17.90 28.27 15.17
CA LEU A 13 -16.57 27.75 15.50
C LEU A 13 -16.23 28.13 16.94
N SER A 14 -16.24 27.14 17.84
CA SER A 14 -15.69 27.31 19.19
C SER A 14 -14.21 26.96 19.16
N GLY A 15 -13.36 27.99 19.11
CA GLY A 15 -11.92 27.87 19.34
C GLY A 15 -11.59 28.24 20.78
N VAL A 16 -11.03 27.29 21.54
CA VAL A 16 -10.29 27.55 22.79
C VAL A 16 -9.13 26.54 22.85
N LEU A 17 -7.91 26.99 22.59
CA LEU A 17 -6.69 26.33 23.08
C LEU A 17 -5.99 27.35 23.98
N ALA A 18 -6.28 27.26 25.27
CA ALA A 18 -5.53 27.95 26.32
C ALA A 18 -4.35 27.07 26.77
N SER A 19 -3.21 27.73 26.95
CA SER A 19 -1.86 27.24 27.21
C SER A 19 -1.68 26.39 28.49
N PRO A 20 -0.47 25.85 28.70
CA PRO A 20 0.43 26.61 29.57
C PRO A 20 1.79 27.01 28.98
N VAL A 21 2.22 28.18 29.44
CA VAL A 21 3.47 28.89 29.19
C VAL A 21 4.56 28.37 30.14
N ALA A 22 5.80 28.38 29.60
CA ALA A 22 7.11 28.39 30.26
C ALA A 22 7.51 27.23 31.18
N ASP A 23 8.63 26.58 30.81
CA ASP A 23 9.84 26.85 31.58
C ASP A 23 11.08 26.72 30.68
N ALA A 24 11.78 27.84 30.52
CA ALA A 24 13.09 27.90 29.89
C ALA A 24 14.13 27.76 31.00
N VAL A 25 14.77 26.59 31.07
CA VAL A 25 15.94 26.41 31.94
C VAL A 25 17.19 26.59 31.09
N PRO A 26 18.04 27.61 31.33
CA PRO A 26 19.34 27.71 30.70
C PRO A 26 20.33 26.91 31.56
N VAL A 27 20.66 25.69 31.15
CA VAL A 27 21.84 25.01 31.67
C VAL A 27 22.88 25.00 30.56
N GLY A 28 23.80 25.96 30.66
CA GLY A 28 25.03 25.97 29.89
C GLY A 28 25.81 24.69 30.17
N ILE A 29 26.08 23.95 29.10
CA ILE A 29 27.12 22.93 29.09
C ILE A 29 28.11 23.33 28.00
N VAL A 30 29.37 23.27 28.39
CA VAL A 30 30.53 23.85 27.76
C VAL A 30 30.65 23.43 26.29
N ARG A 31 30.97 24.42 25.45
CA ARG A 31 31.46 24.22 24.08
C ARG A 31 32.84 23.58 24.17
N ASP A 32 32.91 22.26 24.03
CA ASP A 32 34.14 21.61 23.63
C ASP A 32 34.25 21.61 22.11
N GLU A 33 35.14 22.47 21.62
CA GLU A 33 35.69 22.39 20.28
C GLU A 33 36.54 21.13 20.16
N TYR A 34 36.00 20.09 19.53
CA TYR A 34 36.83 19.12 18.82
C TYR A 34 36.37 19.02 17.38
N ALA A 35 37.01 19.84 16.55
CA ALA A 35 37.05 19.68 15.12
C ALA A 35 37.70 18.32 14.80
N THR A 36 36.89 17.34 14.42
CA THR A 36 37.30 16.32 13.47
C THR A 36 36.17 16.22 12.47
N GLY A 37 36.36 16.88 11.33
CA GLY A 37 35.47 16.79 10.20
C GLY A 37 35.36 15.34 9.76
N THR A 38 34.20 14.74 10.01
CA THR A 38 33.69 13.66 9.16
C THR A 38 32.41 14.22 8.59
N GLU A 39 32.48 14.68 7.34
CA GLU A 39 31.29 14.94 6.54
C GLU A 39 30.31 13.76 6.69
N PRO A 40 28.99 14.00 6.76
CA PRO A 40 28.06 12.90 6.55
C PRO A 40 28.35 12.39 5.14
N ARG A 41 29.04 11.24 5.07
CA ARG A 41 29.27 10.53 3.81
C ARG A 41 27.92 10.47 3.12
N GLY A 42 27.81 11.15 1.98
CA GLY A 42 26.65 11.07 1.12
C GLY A 42 26.38 9.59 0.90
N VAL A 43 25.31 9.09 1.50
CA VAL A 43 24.85 7.73 1.25
C VAL A 43 24.59 7.72 -0.25
N ASP A 44 25.39 6.93 -0.95
CA ASP A 44 25.29 6.75 -2.38
C ASP A 44 23.84 6.35 -2.70
N GLN A 45 23.07 7.28 -3.26
CA GLN A 45 21.65 7.08 -3.56
C GLN A 45 21.44 5.85 -4.46
N SER A 46 22.47 5.49 -5.22
CA SER A 46 22.58 4.24 -5.97
C SER A 46 22.34 3.03 -5.07
N GLU A 47 22.97 2.93 -3.89
CA GLU A 47 22.85 1.80 -2.98
C GLU A 47 21.44 1.70 -2.39
N VAL A 48 20.84 2.83 -1.99
CA VAL A 48 19.46 2.86 -1.45
C VAL A 48 18.45 2.44 -2.52
N ASP A 49 18.63 2.91 -3.76
CA ASP A 49 17.78 2.53 -4.89
C ASP A 49 17.96 1.07 -5.30
N PHE A 50 19.18 0.53 -5.23
CA PHE A 50 19.46 -0.88 -5.48
C PHE A 50 18.86 -1.77 -4.39
N VAL A 51 19.00 -1.40 -3.12
CA VAL A 51 18.38 -2.12 -1.99
C VAL A 51 16.86 -2.04 -2.09
N ALA A 52 16.28 -0.89 -2.42
CA ALA A 52 14.83 -0.77 -2.62
C ALA A 52 14.36 -1.66 -3.78
N ARG A 53 14.99 -1.59 -4.96
CA ARG A 53 14.68 -2.46 -6.11
C ARG A 53 14.83 -3.94 -5.78
N ASP A 54 15.82 -4.32 -4.98
CA ASP A 54 16.04 -5.69 -4.51
C ASP A 54 14.97 -6.12 -3.48
N LEU A 55 14.53 -5.22 -2.60
CA LEU A 55 13.39 -5.47 -1.68
C LEU A 55 12.06 -5.62 -2.43
N PHE A 56 11.80 -4.81 -3.47
CA PHE A 56 10.64 -4.96 -4.35
C PHE A 56 10.75 -6.19 -5.27
N ALA A 57 11.95 -6.55 -5.72
CA ALA A 57 12.19 -7.79 -6.45
C ALA A 57 11.98 -9.01 -5.53
N ARG A 58 12.37 -8.92 -4.25
CA ARG A 58 12.10 -9.92 -3.20
C ARG A 58 10.62 -10.04 -2.86
N SER A 59 9.81 -9.00 -3.08
CA SER A 59 8.35 -9.07 -2.83
C SER A 59 7.59 -9.77 -3.94
N THR A 60 8.18 -9.90 -5.14
CA THR A 60 7.51 -10.51 -6.29
C THR A 60 7.62 -12.03 -6.27
N ARG A 61 6.48 -12.72 -6.27
CA ARG A 61 6.37 -14.19 -6.23
C ARG A 61 5.71 -14.74 -7.48
N LYS A 62 6.18 -15.90 -7.95
CA LYS A 62 5.53 -16.68 -9.00
C LYS A 62 4.49 -17.58 -8.35
N CYS A 63 3.23 -17.36 -8.70
CA CYS A 63 2.08 -18.12 -8.19
C CYS A 63 1.38 -18.81 -9.34
N LYS A 64 0.93 -20.05 -9.10
CA LYS A 64 0.10 -20.78 -10.07
C LYS A 64 -1.36 -20.46 -9.87
N ILE A 65 -2.11 -20.34 -10.96
CA ILE A 65 -3.56 -20.19 -10.90
C ILE A 65 -4.22 -21.56 -10.65
N VAL A 66 -4.96 -21.65 -9.56
CA VAL A 66 -5.62 -22.86 -9.06
C VAL A 66 -7.11 -22.58 -8.79
N ASN A 67 -7.86 -23.62 -8.43
CA ASN A 67 -9.26 -23.52 -7.98
C ASN A 67 -10.25 -22.83 -8.96
N VAL A 68 -9.89 -22.73 -10.25
CA VAL A 68 -10.79 -22.31 -11.32
C VAL A 68 -11.01 -23.43 -12.33
N SER A 69 -12.08 -23.34 -13.14
CA SER A 69 -12.34 -24.29 -14.23
C SER A 69 -11.41 -24.09 -15.42
N LYS A 70 -11.35 -22.87 -15.96
CA LYS A 70 -10.52 -22.49 -17.12
C LYS A 70 -9.62 -21.28 -16.88
N ARG A 71 -10.18 -20.19 -16.35
CA ARG A 71 -9.49 -18.91 -16.14
C ARG A 71 -10.04 -18.17 -14.93
N ALA A 72 -9.22 -17.31 -14.33
CA ALA A 72 -9.65 -16.28 -13.39
C ALA A 72 -9.57 -14.89 -14.03
N PHE A 73 -10.37 -13.96 -13.53
CA PHE A 73 -10.37 -12.58 -14.01
C PHE A 73 -9.45 -11.70 -13.18
N CYS A 74 -8.58 -10.95 -13.86
CA CYS A 74 -7.76 -9.92 -13.24
C CYS A 74 -8.49 -8.58 -13.39
N ARG A 75 -8.79 -7.93 -12.27
CA ARG A 75 -9.67 -6.76 -12.20
C ARG A 75 -8.90 -5.49 -11.86
N SER A 76 -9.44 -4.33 -12.18
CA SER A 76 -8.75 -3.06 -11.93
C SER A 76 -8.64 -2.69 -10.44
N GLY A 77 -9.34 -3.39 -9.55
CA GLY A 77 -9.30 -3.18 -8.10
C GLY A 77 -9.61 -4.44 -7.31
N PRO A 78 -9.49 -4.37 -5.97
CA PRO A 78 -9.58 -5.53 -5.08
C PRO A 78 -11.05 -5.88 -4.78
N GLY A 79 -11.79 -6.37 -5.78
CA GLY A 79 -13.18 -6.75 -5.61
C GLY A 79 -13.81 -7.30 -6.88
N THR A 80 -14.88 -8.07 -6.72
CA THR A 80 -15.64 -8.68 -7.83
C THR A 80 -16.39 -7.65 -8.69
N ASN A 81 -16.66 -6.46 -8.14
CA ASN A 81 -17.36 -5.38 -8.83
C ASN A 81 -16.45 -4.51 -9.72
N TYR A 82 -15.13 -4.69 -9.67
CA TYR A 82 -14.21 -3.92 -10.50
C TYR A 82 -14.15 -4.45 -11.94
N PRO A 83 -13.99 -3.56 -12.94
CA PRO A 83 -13.82 -3.95 -14.35
C PRO A 83 -12.71 -4.99 -14.56
N ILE A 84 -12.97 -5.93 -15.47
CA ILE A 84 -11.98 -6.93 -15.89
C ILE A 84 -10.98 -6.26 -16.84
N LYS A 85 -9.69 -6.36 -16.53
CA LYS A 85 -8.59 -5.81 -17.34
C LYS A 85 -7.84 -6.89 -18.11
N TYR A 86 -7.72 -8.07 -17.51
CA TYR A 86 -6.95 -9.17 -18.06
C TYR A 86 -7.51 -10.51 -17.56
N SER A 87 -7.00 -11.62 -18.07
CA SER A 87 -7.34 -12.93 -17.52
C SER A 87 -6.16 -13.86 -17.46
N VAL A 88 -6.16 -14.63 -16.38
CA VAL A 88 -5.10 -15.55 -16.02
C VAL A 88 -5.64 -16.97 -16.13
N TYR A 89 -4.85 -17.87 -16.67
CA TYR A 89 -5.32 -19.20 -17.04
C TYR A 89 -4.93 -20.24 -15.99
N LYS A 90 -5.82 -21.20 -15.77
CA LYS A 90 -5.58 -22.31 -14.84
C LYS A 90 -4.25 -22.99 -15.17
N GLY A 91 -3.48 -23.24 -14.13
CA GLY A 91 -2.22 -23.97 -14.23
C GLY A 91 -1.03 -23.14 -14.71
N GLN A 92 -1.24 -21.91 -15.17
CA GLN A 92 -0.15 -21.01 -15.54
C GLN A 92 0.40 -20.27 -14.31
N GLU A 93 1.68 -19.91 -14.38
CA GLU A 93 2.34 -19.12 -13.36
C GLU A 93 2.41 -17.64 -13.75
N TYR A 94 2.10 -16.77 -12.80
CA TYR A 94 2.21 -15.32 -12.96
C TYR A 94 3.01 -14.71 -11.82
N ARG A 95 3.62 -13.56 -12.07
CA ARG A 95 4.36 -12.80 -11.07
C ARG A 95 3.41 -11.82 -10.37
N PHE A 96 3.22 -12.01 -9.07
CA PHE A 96 2.44 -11.14 -8.20
C PHE A 96 3.37 -10.42 -7.24
N ASP A 97 3.14 -9.14 -6.98
CA ASP A 97 4.09 -8.29 -6.25
C ASP A 97 3.64 -7.92 -4.82
N CYS A 98 2.33 -7.87 -4.57
CA CYS A 98 1.74 -7.65 -3.26
C CYS A 98 0.26 -8.03 -3.24
N TYR A 99 -0.41 -7.92 -2.09
CA TYR A 99 -1.86 -8.10 -1.99
C TYR A 99 -2.58 -6.88 -1.39
N LYS A 100 -3.87 -6.72 -1.71
CA LYS A 100 -4.78 -5.81 -1.01
C LYS A 100 -5.95 -6.59 -0.39
N LYS A 101 -6.45 -6.10 0.74
CA LYS A 101 -7.75 -6.55 1.27
C LYS A 101 -8.87 -5.93 0.43
N GLY A 102 -9.95 -6.67 0.25
CA GLY A 102 -11.06 -6.28 -0.61
C GLY A 102 -12.30 -7.13 -0.39
N THR A 103 -13.18 -7.17 -1.39
CA THR A 103 -14.40 -8.00 -1.34
C THR A 103 -14.04 -9.47 -1.15
N CYS A 104 -14.69 -10.15 -0.22
CA CYS A 104 -14.49 -11.58 -0.02
C CYS A 104 -15.09 -12.38 -1.17
N HIS A 105 -14.30 -13.29 -1.72
CA HIS A 105 -14.69 -14.21 -2.78
C HIS A 105 -14.24 -15.62 -2.38
N GLU A 106 -15.16 -16.59 -2.35
CA GLU A 106 -14.89 -17.97 -1.92
C GLU A 106 -14.17 -18.05 -0.55
N GLY A 107 -14.59 -17.21 0.41
CA GLY A 107 -13.99 -17.17 1.75
C GLY A 107 -12.64 -16.44 1.83
N ASN A 108 -12.07 -16.01 0.70
CA ASN A 108 -10.85 -15.21 0.67
C ASN A 108 -11.13 -13.73 0.37
N CYS A 109 -10.68 -12.84 1.26
CA CYS A 109 -10.85 -11.39 1.15
C CYS A 109 -9.59 -10.66 0.70
N THR A 110 -8.62 -11.36 0.12
CA THR A 110 -7.44 -10.74 -0.51
C THR A 110 -7.47 -10.84 -2.01
N TRP A 111 -6.78 -9.88 -2.59
CA TRP A 111 -6.67 -9.64 -4.01
C TRP A 111 -5.19 -9.41 -4.33
N ASP A 112 -4.60 -10.35 -5.04
CA ASP A 112 -3.17 -10.37 -5.34
C ASP A 112 -2.92 -9.53 -6.58
N ARG A 113 -2.02 -8.57 -6.46
CA ARG A 113 -1.69 -7.62 -7.53
C ARG A 113 -0.75 -8.26 -8.52
N LEU A 114 -1.14 -8.20 -9.79
CA LEU A 114 -0.42 -8.70 -10.95
C LEU A 114 0.00 -7.49 -11.80
N PRO A 115 1.29 -7.14 -11.80
CA PRO A 115 1.84 -6.20 -12.76
C PRO A 115 1.67 -6.72 -14.19
N HIS A 116 1.30 -5.84 -15.11
CA HIS A 116 1.20 -6.15 -16.54
C HIS A 116 1.61 -4.91 -17.35
N ALA A 117 1.73 -5.04 -18.68
CA ALA A 117 2.29 -3.98 -19.52
C ALA A 117 1.60 -2.60 -19.41
N GLN A 118 0.32 -2.55 -19.03
CA GLN A 118 -0.47 -1.31 -18.92
C GLN A 118 -0.72 -0.89 -17.46
N GLY A 119 0.12 -1.33 -16.53
CA GLY A 119 0.01 -1.02 -15.10
C GLY A 119 -0.17 -2.28 -14.26
N TYR A 120 -1.25 -2.39 -13.51
CA TYR A 120 -1.53 -3.58 -12.70
C TYR A 120 -3.02 -3.91 -12.65
N CYS A 121 -3.31 -5.14 -12.29
CA CYS A 121 -4.65 -5.61 -11.97
C CYS A 121 -4.59 -6.55 -10.77
N TYR A 122 -5.73 -7.00 -10.28
CA TYR A 122 -5.85 -7.81 -9.09
C TYR A 122 -6.61 -9.10 -9.38
N VAL A 123 -6.06 -10.24 -8.98
CA VAL A 123 -6.71 -11.56 -9.03
C VAL A 123 -7.13 -11.93 -7.61
N SER A 124 -8.30 -12.55 -7.45
CA SER A 124 -8.72 -13.05 -6.13
C SER A 124 -7.69 -14.03 -5.59
N GLY A 125 -7.29 -13.86 -4.33
CA GLY A 125 -6.38 -14.77 -3.64
C GLY A 125 -6.96 -16.17 -3.43
N ALA A 126 -8.26 -16.38 -3.68
CA ALA A 126 -8.84 -17.73 -3.72
C ALA A 126 -8.28 -18.59 -4.89
N TYR A 127 -7.75 -17.92 -5.92
CA TYR A 127 -7.30 -18.55 -7.16
C TYR A 127 -5.78 -18.61 -7.33
N THR A 128 -5.03 -18.07 -6.38
CA THR A 128 -3.57 -18.21 -6.34
C THR A 128 -3.21 -19.36 -5.40
N ASP A 129 -2.20 -20.14 -5.77
CA ASP A 129 -1.71 -21.22 -4.93
C ASP A 129 -1.12 -20.70 -3.60
N ASN A 130 -0.88 -21.63 -2.67
CA ASN A 130 -0.37 -21.33 -1.33
C ASN A 130 1.02 -20.67 -1.31
N ARG A 131 1.69 -20.58 -2.47
CA ARG A 131 2.88 -19.76 -2.66
C ARG A 131 2.57 -18.27 -2.63
N CYS A 132 1.30 -17.85 -2.64
CA CYS A 132 0.88 -16.44 -2.64
C CYS A 132 -0.33 -16.14 -1.76
N THR A 133 -1.16 -17.14 -1.44
CA THR A 133 -2.31 -16.92 -0.55
C THR A 133 -1.88 -16.53 0.88
N LYS A 134 -2.22 -15.29 1.29
CA LYS A 134 -2.41 -14.70 2.65
C LYS A 134 -1.44 -14.98 3.82
N VAL A 135 -0.65 -16.05 3.84
CA VAL A 135 -0.08 -16.58 5.08
C VAL A 135 1.44 -16.55 5.12
N LYS A 136 2.14 -16.40 3.99
CA LYS A 136 3.61 -16.48 4.04
C LYS A 136 4.45 -15.79 2.96
N ALA A 137 3.88 -15.28 1.87
CA ALA A 137 4.68 -15.13 0.65
C ALA A 137 4.72 -13.76 -0.05
N ILE A 138 3.63 -12.98 -0.01
CA ILE A 138 3.58 -11.62 -0.58
C ILE A 138 3.15 -10.62 0.49
N ALA A 139 3.79 -9.45 0.53
CA ALA A 139 3.48 -8.39 1.48
C ALA A 139 2.22 -7.61 1.06
N GLY A 140 1.64 -6.85 1.99
CA GLY A 140 0.56 -5.91 1.66
C GLY A 140 1.04 -4.80 0.72
N CYS A 141 0.21 -4.38 -0.23
CA CYS A 141 0.55 -3.28 -1.13
C CYS A 141 0.59 -1.95 -0.36
N PHE A 142 1.76 -1.34 -0.26
CA PHE A 142 1.90 0.05 0.21
C PHE A 142 1.34 1.00 -0.86
N VAL A 143 0.65 2.04 -0.41
CA VAL A 143 0.06 3.11 -1.25
C VAL A 143 1.10 4.19 -1.46
#